data_AF-A0A4C1XUN7-F1
#
_entry.id   AF-A0A4C1XUN7-F1
#
_cell.length_a   1.000
_cell.length_b   1.000
_cell.length_c   1.000
_cell.angle_alpha   90.00
_cell.angle_beta   90.00
_cell.angle_gamma   90.00
#
_symmetry.space_group_name_H-M   'P 1'
#
loop_
_entity.id
_entity.type
_entity.pdbx_description
1 polymer ?
#
loop_
_entity_poly.entity_id
_entity_poly.type
_entity_poly.pdbx_seq_one_letter_code
_entity_poly.pdbx_strand_id
1 'polypeptide(L)'
;MTAALSLPRTARRARARRRRRRLIAGCTNLIDDLCEGRPSTATTKDNISAVQLMIETNKRVTYQQIQTSGHEHLTVEKLYHRRTPHNLTVDQNLHRVNWCRETMKKFASDVSNSLFDIVTSDESWVYCYDPETKRQSAQLVYSFEKLSTRETRGRSV
;
A
#
# COMPACT_ATOMS: atom_id res chain seq x y z
N MET A 1 23.63 -17.37 -28.05
CA MET A 1 23.39 -17.26 -29.50
C MET A 1 21.88 -17.23 -29.72
N THR A 2 21.29 -16.05 -29.90
CA THR A 2 19.83 -15.89 -30.00
C THR A 2 19.42 -16.02 -31.47
N ALA A 3 18.79 -17.14 -31.83
CA ALA A 3 18.32 -17.40 -33.19
C ALA A 3 17.08 -16.51 -33.50
N ALA A 4 17.22 -15.60 -34.45
CA ALA A 4 16.10 -14.83 -34.97
C ALA A 4 15.23 -15.72 -35.86
N LEU A 5 14.02 -16.04 -35.41
CA LEU A 5 13.01 -16.76 -36.19
C LEU A 5 12.62 -15.93 -37.43
N SER A 6 13.11 -16.32 -38.61
CA SER A 6 12.76 -15.65 -39.87
C SER A 6 11.34 -16.04 -40.30
N LEU A 7 10.50 -15.05 -40.63
CA LEU A 7 9.14 -15.28 -41.13
C LEU A 7 9.13 -16.07 -42.45
N PRO A 8 8.13 -16.94 -42.68
CA PRO A 8 7.99 -17.67 -43.94
C PRO A 8 7.83 -16.73 -45.14
N ARG A 9 8.33 -17.16 -46.32
CA ARG A 9 8.41 -16.34 -47.55
C ARG A 9 7.05 -15.76 -47.99
N THR A 10 5.96 -16.47 -47.76
CA THR A 10 4.58 -16.05 -48.07
C THR A 10 4.13 -14.87 -47.21
N ALA A 11 4.38 -14.93 -45.89
CA ALA A 11 4.10 -13.84 -44.96
C ALA A 11 4.93 -12.58 -45.29
N ARG A 12 6.20 -12.76 -45.70
CA ARG A 12 7.08 -11.66 -46.09
C ARG A 12 6.58 -10.93 -47.34
N ARG A 13 6.10 -11.65 -48.36
CA ARG A 13 5.49 -11.07 -49.57
C ARG A 13 4.19 -10.31 -49.27
N ALA A 14 3.33 -10.86 -48.41
CA ALA A 14 2.10 -10.20 -47.98
C ALA A 14 2.39 -8.89 -47.22
N ARG A 15 3.35 -8.90 -46.29
CA ARG A 15 3.79 -7.71 -45.53
C ARG A 15 4.38 -6.63 -46.46
N ALA A 16 5.17 -7.02 -47.46
CA ALA A 16 5.74 -6.10 -48.44
C ALA A 16 4.66 -5.41 -49.31
N ARG A 17 3.65 -6.17 -49.78
CA ARG A 17 2.51 -5.63 -50.53
C ARG A 17 1.70 -4.63 -49.67
N ARG A 18 1.46 -4.96 -48.40
CA ARG A 18 0.76 -4.08 -47.45
C ARG A 18 1.54 -2.77 -47.20
N ARG A 19 2.86 -2.84 -47.00
CA ARG A 19 3.73 -1.66 -46.88
C ARG A 19 3.70 -0.78 -48.12
N ARG A 20 3.81 -1.38 -49.32
CA ARG A 20 3.76 -0.62 -50.59
C ARG A 20 2.43 0.13 -50.76
N ARG A 21 1.30 -0.51 -50.42
CA ARG A 21 -0.02 0.15 -50.47
C ARG A 21 -0.12 1.33 -49.49
N ARG A 22 0.39 1.20 -48.26
CA ARG A 22 0.43 2.29 -47.27
C ARG A 22 1.28 3.47 -47.72
N LEU A 23 2.42 3.20 -48.36
CA LEU A 23 3.30 4.24 -48.90
C LEU A 23 2.63 5.01 -50.04
N ILE A 24 1.94 4.30 -50.95
CA ILE A 24 1.17 4.93 -52.04
C ILE A 24 0.00 5.77 -51.48
N ALA A 25 -0.59 5.34 -50.37
CA ALA A 25 -1.63 6.10 -49.66
C ALA A 25 -1.10 7.27 -48.81
N GLY A 26 0.20 7.57 -48.85
CA GLY A 26 0.81 8.70 -48.15
C GLY A 26 1.20 8.45 -46.69
N CYS A 27 1.03 7.24 -46.15
CA CYS A 27 1.44 6.91 -44.79
C CYS A 27 2.95 6.59 -44.73
N THR A 28 3.77 7.56 -44.32
CA THR A 28 5.24 7.44 -44.21
C THR A 28 5.73 7.07 -42.82
N ASN A 29 4.83 6.92 -41.84
CA ASN A 29 5.17 6.56 -40.47
C ASN A 29 5.92 5.22 -40.43
N LEU A 30 7.14 5.25 -39.88
CA LEU A 30 8.00 4.07 -39.73
C LEU A 30 7.64 3.23 -38.49
N ILE A 31 6.81 3.79 -37.62
CA ILE A 31 6.34 3.21 -36.36
C ILE A 31 5.10 2.35 -36.66
N ASP A 32 5.02 1.18 -36.02
CA ASP A 32 3.83 0.33 -36.12
C ASP A 32 2.62 1.09 -35.57
N ASP A 33 1.45 0.91 -36.20
CA ASP A 33 0.20 1.49 -35.70
C ASP A 33 -0.03 1.01 -34.26
N LEU A 34 -0.72 1.83 -33.46
CA LEU A 34 -1.17 1.41 -32.13
C LEU A 34 -1.90 0.07 -32.24
N CYS A 35 -1.27 -0.98 -31.72
CA CYS A 35 -1.91 -2.27 -31.58
C CYS A 35 -2.99 -2.11 -30.50
N GLU A 36 -4.25 -2.20 -30.89
CA GLU A 36 -5.33 -2.47 -29.94
C GLU A 36 -5.05 -3.85 -29.33
N GLY A 37 -4.37 -3.87 -28.19
CA GLY A 37 -4.16 -5.06 -27.40
C GLY A 37 -5.51 -5.64 -26.94
N ARG A 38 -5.47 -6.82 -26.33
CA ARG A 38 -6.65 -7.37 -25.67
C ARG A 38 -7.20 -6.32 -24.69
N PRO A 39 -8.48 -5.93 -24.76
CA PRO A 39 -9.04 -5.00 -23.79
C PRO A 39 -8.85 -5.61 -22.40
N SER A 40 -8.24 -4.85 -21.49
CA SER A 40 -8.18 -5.25 -20.08
C SER A 40 -9.60 -5.20 -19.53
N THR A 41 -10.31 -6.32 -19.60
CA THR A 41 -11.65 -6.49 -19.01
C THR A 41 -11.63 -6.24 -17.51
N ALA A 42 -10.45 -6.23 -16.88
CA ALA A 42 -10.26 -6.02 -15.45
C ALA A 42 -10.25 -4.54 -15.04
N THR A 43 -9.94 -3.60 -15.93
CA THR A 43 -9.71 -2.18 -15.58
C THR A 43 -10.89 -1.26 -15.96
N THR A 44 -12.11 -1.59 -15.52
CA THR A 44 -13.24 -0.65 -15.61
C THR A 44 -13.19 0.34 -14.44
N LYS A 45 -13.59 1.61 -14.65
CA LYS A 45 -13.67 2.64 -13.59
C LYS A 45 -14.49 2.16 -12.38
N ASP A 46 -15.51 1.34 -12.64
CA ASP A 46 -16.37 0.73 -11.62
C ASP A 46 -15.60 -0.28 -10.75
N ASN A 47 -14.71 -1.08 -11.33
CA ASN A 47 -13.87 -2.02 -10.59
C ASN A 47 -12.86 -1.29 -9.70
N ILE A 48 -12.28 -0.19 -10.20
CA ILE A 48 -11.38 0.66 -9.41
C ILE A 48 -12.13 1.24 -8.20
N SER A 49 -13.34 1.76 -8.44
CA SER A 49 -14.20 2.32 -7.40
C SER A 49 -14.62 1.26 -6.37
N ALA A 50 -14.94 0.04 -6.83
CA ALA A 50 -15.27 -1.09 -5.95
C ALA A 50 -14.08 -1.52 -5.07
N VAL A 51 -12.86 -1.53 -5.61
CA VAL A 51 -11.65 -1.82 -4.82
C VAL A 51 -11.37 -0.71 -3.81
N GLN A 52 -11.55 0.56 -4.20
CA GLN A 52 -11.40 1.68 -3.28
C GLN A 52 -12.36 1.57 -2.10
N LEU A 53 -13.65 1.30 -2.37
CA LEU A 53 -14.66 1.10 -1.34
C LEU A 53 -14.33 -0.09 -0.42
N MET A 54 -13.81 -1.17 -0.99
CA MET A 54 -13.41 -2.37 -0.22
C MET A 54 -12.25 -2.07 0.73
N ILE A 55 -11.24 -1.31 0.29
CA ILE A 55 -10.09 -0.92 1.12
C ILE A 55 -10.50 0.10 2.20
N GLU A 56 -11.38 1.03 1.87
CA GLU A 56 -11.91 2.02 2.82
C GLU A 56 -12.72 1.36 3.93
N THR A 57 -13.54 0.36 3.57
CA THR A 57 -14.33 -0.44 4.53
C THR A 57 -13.43 -1.33 5.38
N ASN A 58 -12.42 -1.97 4.78
CA ASN A 58 -11.50 -2.85 5.50
C ASN A 58 -10.04 -2.66 5.03
N LYS A 59 -9.24 -2.04 5.88
CA LYS A 59 -7.82 -1.77 5.59
C LYS A 59 -6.92 -3.02 5.62
N ARG A 60 -7.46 -4.19 5.98
CA ARG A 60 -6.75 -5.49 6.01
C ARG A 60 -7.07 -6.40 4.81
N VAL A 61 -7.60 -5.86 3.72
CA VAL A 61 -7.92 -6.67 2.53
C VAL A 61 -6.65 -7.34 2.00
N THR A 62 -6.72 -8.65 1.81
CA THR A 62 -5.58 -9.46 1.37
C THR A 62 -5.43 -9.36 -0.15
N TYR A 63 -4.19 -9.45 -0.66
CA TYR A 63 -3.88 -9.39 -2.09
C TYR A 63 -4.77 -10.32 -2.95
N GLN A 64 -5.10 -11.51 -2.45
CA GLN A 64 -5.99 -12.46 -3.13
C GLN A 64 -7.41 -11.91 -3.39
N GLN A 65 -7.94 -11.05 -2.51
CA GLN A 65 -9.25 -10.41 -2.66
C GLN A 65 -9.21 -9.23 -3.66
N ILE A 66 -8.02 -8.64 -3.85
CA ILE A 66 -7.79 -7.53 -4.81
C ILE A 66 -7.45 -8.09 -6.20
N GLN A 67 -6.87 -9.28 -6.28
CA GLN A 67 -6.46 -9.91 -7.53
C GLN A 67 -7.63 -10.22 -8.47
N THR A 68 -8.82 -10.46 -7.92
CA THR A 68 -10.06 -10.61 -8.70
C THR A 68 -10.48 -9.34 -9.46
N SER A 69 -9.91 -8.18 -9.12
CA SER A 69 -10.37 -6.85 -9.60
C SER A 69 -9.36 -6.06 -10.46
N GLY A 70 -8.23 -6.66 -10.85
CA GLY A 70 -7.27 -6.03 -11.78
C GLY A 70 -6.19 -5.20 -11.08
N HIS A 71 -4.95 -5.67 -11.14
CA HIS A 71 -3.84 -5.20 -10.30
C HIS A 71 -3.06 -3.99 -10.84
N GLU A 72 -3.12 -3.72 -12.15
CA GLU A 72 -2.10 -2.89 -12.82
C GLU A 72 -2.24 -1.37 -12.59
N HIS A 73 -3.36 -0.89 -12.04
CA HIS A 73 -3.65 0.55 -11.92
C HIS A 73 -3.91 1.05 -10.49
N LEU A 74 -3.72 0.21 -9.48
CA LEU A 74 -3.91 0.60 -8.08
C LEU A 74 -2.57 1.05 -7.50
N THR A 75 -2.40 2.37 -7.31
CA THR A 75 -1.22 2.98 -6.64
C THR A 75 -1.29 2.79 -5.12
N VAL A 76 -1.31 1.52 -4.69
CA VAL A 76 -1.36 1.12 -3.27
C VAL A 76 0.04 0.78 -2.76
N GLU A 77 0.45 1.46 -1.69
CA GLU A 77 1.68 1.18 -0.95
C GLU A 77 1.40 0.20 0.18
N LYS A 78 2.39 -0.64 0.52
CA LYS A 78 2.31 -1.47 1.73
C LYS A 78 2.77 -0.66 2.94
N LEU A 79 1.86 -0.40 3.87
CA LEU A 79 2.19 0.17 5.17
C LEU A 79 2.21 -0.92 6.25
N TYR A 80 3.24 -0.88 7.09
CA TYR A 80 3.29 -1.73 8.27
C TYR A 80 2.50 -1.10 9.39
N HIS A 81 1.65 -1.92 9.99
CA HIS A 81 0.77 -1.45 11.02
C HIS A 81 1.51 -1.20 12.36
N ARG A 82 1.17 -0.13 13.09
CA ARG A 82 1.71 0.13 14.43
C ARG A 82 0.99 -0.75 15.46
N ARG A 83 1.71 -1.71 16.05
CA ARG A 83 1.17 -2.53 17.15
C ARG A 83 0.73 -1.64 18.30
N THR A 84 -0.51 -1.82 18.75
CA THR A 84 -1.02 -1.19 19.98
C THR A 84 -1.01 -2.25 21.08
N PRO A 85 -0.27 -2.04 22.19
CA PRO A 85 -0.12 -3.06 23.24
C PRO A 85 -1.45 -3.48 23.90
N HIS A 86 -2.41 -2.55 24.00
CA HIS A 86 -3.68 -2.79 24.68
C HIS A 86 -4.82 -1.98 24.04
N ASN A 87 -5.99 -2.60 23.87
CA ASN A 87 -7.22 -1.89 23.53
C ASN A 87 -7.76 -1.24 24.80
N LEU A 88 -7.55 0.06 24.94
CA LEU A 88 -8.06 0.80 26.08
C LEU A 88 -9.58 0.94 25.98
N THR A 89 -10.28 0.75 27.10
CA THR A 89 -11.70 1.08 27.22
C THR A 89 -11.90 2.60 27.15
N VAL A 90 -13.15 3.03 26.91
CA VAL A 90 -13.49 4.47 26.87
C VAL A 90 -13.10 5.15 28.18
N ASP A 91 -13.39 4.53 29.32
CA ASP A 91 -13.05 5.07 30.64
C ASP A 91 -11.54 5.15 30.86
N GLN A 92 -10.78 4.11 30.48
CA GLN A 92 -9.32 4.14 30.55
C GLN A 92 -8.73 5.26 29.68
N ASN A 93 -9.30 5.50 28.50
CA ASN A 93 -8.90 6.63 27.64
C ASN A 93 -9.21 7.97 28.30
N LEU A 94 -10.41 8.12 28.89
CA LEU A 94 -10.80 9.34 29.59
C LEU A 94 -9.86 9.63 30.77
N HIS A 95 -9.57 8.63 31.60
CA HIS A 95 -8.62 8.77 32.70
C HIS A 95 -7.23 9.20 32.21
N ARG A 96 -6.72 8.60 31.13
CA ARG A 96 -5.43 9.00 30.56
C ARG A 96 -5.43 10.44 30.05
N VAL A 97 -6.50 10.87 29.37
CA VAL A 97 -6.63 12.25 28.87
C VAL A 97 -6.70 13.24 30.02
N ASN A 98 -7.48 12.94 31.05
CA ASN A 98 -7.61 13.80 32.23
C ASN A 98 -6.28 13.92 32.97
N TRP A 99 -5.60 12.79 33.22
CA TRP A 99 -4.27 12.77 33.83
C TRP A 99 -3.27 13.62 33.04
N CYS A 100 -3.18 13.44 31.72
CA CYS A 100 -2.30 14.24 30.87
C CYS A 100 -2.64 15.73 30.95
N ARG A 101 -3.91 16.10 30.94
CA ARG A 101 -4.36 17.50 31.01
C ARG A 101 -3.98 18.14 32.34
N GLU A 102 -4.18 17.44 33.45
CA GLU A 102 -3.79 17.92 34.78
C GLU A 102 -2.28 18.04 34.93
N THR A 103 -1.55 17.04 34.44
CA THR A 103 -0.08 17.03 34.43
C THR A 103 0.45 18.21 33.61
N MET A 104 -0.08 18.44 32.41
CA MET A 104 0.30 19.59 31.58
C MET A 104 0.03 20.93 32.29
N LYS A 105 -1.10 21.07 32.99
CA LYS A 105 -1.39 22.30 33.75
C LYS A 105 -0.38 22.55 34.86
N LYS A 106 0.02 21.50 35.60
CA LYS A 106 1.01 21.59 36.69
C LYS A 106 2.36 22.11 36.18
N PHE A 107 2.80 21.64 35.01
CA PHE A 107 4.06 22.08 34.40
C PHE A 107 3.96 23.36 33.56
N ALA A 108 2.76 23.79 33.17
CA ALA A 108 2.56 25.03 32.42
C ALA A 108 2.63 26.29 33.29
N SER A 109 2.37 26.16 34.60
CA SER A 109 2.39 27.28 35.55
C SER A 109 3.75 27.51 36.23
N ASP A 110 4.71 26.62 36.04
CA ASP A 110 5.96 26.62 36.79
C ASP A 110 7.06 27.40 36.03
N VAL A 111 7.65 28.39 36.69
CA VAL A 111 8.81 29.16 36.16
C VAL A 111 10.11 28.36 36.37
N SER A 112 10.08 27.33 37.22
CA SER A 112 11.17 26.41 37.48
C SER A 112 10.98 25.10 36.73
N ASN A 113 12.05 24.56 36.14
CA ASN A 113 12.01 23.32 35.36
C ASN A 113 11.79 22.07 36.24
N SER A 114 10.61 21.95 36.86
CA SER A 114 10.22 20.84 37.74
C SER A 114 10.19 19.46 37.05
N LEU A 115 10.32 19.42 35.73
CA LEU A 115 10.58 18.19 34.97
C LEU A 115 11.90 17.52 35.35
N PHE A 116 12.93 18.29 35.77
CA PHE A 116 14.24 17.71 36.12
C PHE A 116 14.26 16.98 37.46
N ASP A 117 13.24 17.15 38.30
CA ASP A 117 13.10 16.45 39.58
C ASP A 117 12.42 15.07 39.43
N ILE A 118 11.88 14.76 38.24
CA ILE A 118 11.16 13.50 38.02
C ILE A 118 12.14 12.36 37.80
N VAL A 119 12.27 11.48 38.80
CA VAL A 119 12.97 10.20 38.68
C VAL A 119 11.96 9.10 38.30
N THR A 120 12.20 8.41 37.18
CA THR A 120 11.34 7.31 36.70
C THR A 120 12.15 6.03 36.59
N SER A 121 11.60 4.91 37.03
CA SER A 121 12.19 3.57 36.86
C SER A 121 11.19 2.63 36.21
N ASP A 122 11.63 1.86 35.22
CA ASP A 122 10.85 0.81 34.56
C ASP A 122 11.75 -0.41 34.30
N GLU A 123 11.15 -1.60 34.22
CA GLU A 123 11.86 -2.85 33.99
C GLU A 123 11.66 -3.30 32.54
N SER A 124 12.76 -3.59 31.84
CA SER A 124 12.72 -4.12 30.47
C SER A 124 13.37 -5.49 30.40
N TRP A 125 12.68 -6.43 29.72
CA TRP A 125 13.22 -7.76 29.46
C TRP A 125 14.19 -7.71 28.28
N VAL A 126 15.44 -8.13 28.51
CA VAL A 126 16.47 -8.25 27.46
C VAL A 126 16.62 -9.73 27.10
N TYR A 127 16.17 -10.10 25.90
CA TYR A 127 16.28 -11.47 25.39
C TYR A 127 17.66 -11.70 24.75
N CYS A 128 18.21 -12.91 24.90
CA CYS A 128 19.45 -13.33 24.23
C CYS A 128 19.28 -13.68 22.73
N TYR A 129 18.07 -13.47 22.19
CA TYR A 129 17.72 -13.75 20.79
C TYR A 129 16.74 -12.68 20.27
N ASP A 130 16.57 -12.59 18.95
CA ASP A 130 15.65 -11.64 18.31
C ASP A 130 14.20 -12.21 18.24
N PRO A 131 13.24 -11.68 19.00
CA PRO A 131 11.86 -12.18 19.00
C PRO A 131 11.10 -11.71 17.75
N GLU A 132 11.23 -12.49 16.68
CA GLU A 132 10.34 -12.61 15.50
C GLU A 132 10.04 -11.35 14.63
N THR A 133 10.18 -11.54 13.31
CA THR A 133 10.15 -10.49 12.26
C THR A 133 8.80 -9.81 12.01
N LYS A 134 8.81 -8.48 11.99
CA LYS A 134 7.76 -7.48 11.67
C LYS A 134 6.98 -7.69 10.35
N ARG A 135 7.35 -8.66 9.51
CA ARG A 135 6.84 -8.85 8.14
C ARG A 135 5.38 -9.30 8.06
N GLN A 136 4.84 -9.91 9.12
CA GLN A 136 3.48 -10.46 9.10
C GLN A 136 2.35 -9.41 9.27
N SER A 137 2.66 -8.16 9.63
CA SER A 137 1.65 -7.11 9.90
C SER A 137 1.56 -6.03 8.80
N ALA A 138 1.78 -6.40 7.54
CA ALA A 138 1.70 -5.49 6.40
C ALA A 138 0.25 -5.32 5.94
N GLN A 139 -0.23 -4.07 5.86
CA GLN A 139 -1.52 -3.66 5.31
C GLN A 139 -1.31 -2.84 4.03
N LEU A 140 -2.29 -2.82 3.13
CA LEU A 140 -2.24 -2.03 1.89
C LEU A 140 -2.94 -0.68 2.10
N VAL A 141 -2.28 0.43 1.76
CA VAL A 141 -2.80 1.80 1.92
C VAL A 141 -2.52 2.59 0.65
N TYR A 142 -3.47 3.43 0.23
CA TYR A 142 -3.29 4.27 -0.95
C TYR A 142 -2.32 5.42 -0.67
N SER A 143 -1.50 5.78 -1.65
CA SER A 143 -0.39 6.74 -1.50
C SER A 143 -0.78 8.15 -1.01
N PHE A 144 -2.06 8.54 -1.08
CA PHE A 144 -2.53 9.88 -0.67
C PHE A 144 -3.07 9.96 0.77
N GLU A 145 -3.31 8.83 1.46
CA GLU A 145 -3.83 8.83 2.83
C GLU A 145 -2.85 8.20 3.82
N LYS A 146 -2.11 9.05 4.53
CA LYS A 146 -1.26 8.60 5.64
C LYS A 146 -2.09 8.51 6.92
N LEU A 147 -2.95 7.49 7.03
CA LEU A 147 -3.69 7.23 8.28
C LEU A 147 -3.02 6.13 9.10
N SER A 148 -2.77 6.42 10.38
CA SER A 148 -2.29 5.42 11.33
C SER A 148 -3.47 4.54 11.77
N THR A 149 -3.64 3.40 11.14
CA THR A 149 -4.56 2.39 11.66
C THR A 149 -3.94 1.80 12.95
N ARG A 150 -4.74 1.31 13.91
CA ARG A 150 -4.31 0.58 15.14
C ARG A 150 -4.81 -0.88 15.15
N GLU A 151 -3.99 -1.82 15.64
CA GLU A 151 -4.24 -3.27 15.67
C GLU A 151 -3.83 -3.80 17.03
N THR A 152 -4.63 -4.74 17.51
CA THR A 152 -4.42 -5.47 18.75
C THR A 152 -4.25 -6.96 18.48
N ARG A 153 -3.41 -7.59 19.30
CA ARG A 153 -3.20 -9.05 19.36
C ARG A 153 -3.54 -9.52 20.77
N GLY A 154 -4.15 -10.70 20.90
CA GLY A 154 -4.27 -11.37 22.20
C GLY A 154 -2.90 -11.73 22.76
N ARG A 155 -2.73 -11.64 24.08
CA ARG A 155 -1.50 -12.10 24.75
C ARG A 155 -1.34 -13.59 24.47
N SER A 156 -0.17 -13.99 23.97
CA SER A 156 0.26 -15.38 24.05
C SER A 156 0.54 -15.71 25.51
N VAL A 157 -0.16 -16.71 26.03
CA VAL A 157 0.06 -17.30 27.37
C VAL A 157 1.39 -18.02 27.38
#